data_AF-A0A1I0AGL6-F1
#
_entry.id   AF-A0A1I0AGL6-F1
#
_cell.length_a   1.000
_cell.length_b   1.000
_cell.length_c   1.000
_cell.angle_alpha   90.00
_cell.angle_beta   90.00
_cell.angle_gamma   90.00
#
_symmetry.space_group_name_H-M   'P 1'
#
loop_
_entity.id
_entity.type
_entity.pdbx_description
1 polymer ?
#
loop_
_entity_poly.entity_id
_entity_poly.type
_entity_poly.pdbx_seq_one_letter_code
_entity_poly.pdbx_strand_id
1 'polypeptide(L)'
;MQQLRCKKCGCEFSGPLASNAMYLCPKCKEYVNCLCEYGFGPIVPCSIFLGEEEIARIEERERIKYQLKSATLGLDAALSKGYKNLEVYYEALDIVTEALREG
;
A
#
# COMPACT_ATOMS: atom_id res chain seq x y z
N MET A 1 -14.52 0.89 -10.05
CA MET A 1 -13.60 1.93 -9.51
C MET A 1 -14.28 2.59 -8.34
N GLN A 2 -13.52 3.09 -7.37
CA GLN A 2 -14.04 3.89 -6.26
C GLN A 2 -13.49 5.31 -6.33
N GLN A 3 -14.30 6.29 -5.93
CA GLN A 3 -13.84 7.67 -5.80
C GLN A 3 -13.20 7.89 -4.44
N LEU A 4 -11.97 8.40 -4.45
CA LEU A 4 -11.17 8.69 -3.28
C LEU A 4 -10.82 10.17 -3.24
N ARG A 5 -10.74 10.72 -2.03
CA ARG A 5 -10.35 12.10 -1.80
C ARG A 5 -9.21 12.18 -0.81
N CYS A 6 -8.10 12.77 -1.24
CA CYS A 6 -6.96 13.01 -0.36
C CYS A 6 -7.31 14.10 0.66
N LYS A 7 -7.23 13.77 1.96
CA LYS A 7 -7.48 14.72 3.04
C LYS A 7 -6.41 15.81 3.16
N LYS A 8 -5.19 15.56 2.65
CA LYS A 8 -4.07 16.52 2.75
C LYS A 8 -4.11 17.59 1.67
N CYS A 9 -4.24 17.20 0.40
CA CYS A 9 -4.20 18.14 -0.73
C CYS A 9 -5.56 18.43 -1.38
N GLY A 10 -6.62 17.75 -0.92
CA GLY A 10 -7.98 17.91 -1.43
C GLY A 10 -8.23 17.26 -2.80
N CYS A 11 -7.22 16.65 -3.43
CA CYS A 11 -7.35 16.03 -4.74
C CYS A 11 -8.32 14.85 -4.70
N GLU A 12 -9.25 14.84 -5.65
CA GLU A 12 -10.17 13.74 -5.92
C GLU A 12 -9.62 12.90 -7.06
N PHE A 13 -9.66 11.58 -6.93
CA PHE A 13 -9.14 10.64 -7.92
C PHE A 13 -9.87 9.31 -7.83
N SER A 14 -9.79 8.53 -8.92
CA SER A 14 -10.32 7.18 -8.98
C SER A 14 -9.26 6.17 -8.56
N GLY A 15 -9.68 5.13 -7.84
CA GLY A 15 -8.85 3.96 -7.54
C GLY A 15 -9.53 2.66 -8.02
N PRO A 16 -8.77 1.61 -8.36
CA PRO A 16 -9.34 0.32 -8.71
C PRO A 16 -10.12 -0.25 -7.52
N LEU A 17 -11.20 -1.00 -7.79
CA LEU A 17 -11.86 -1.78 -6.72
C LEU A 17 -11.06 -3.07 -6.55
N ALA A 18 -10.46 -3.25 -5.39
CA ALA A 18 -9.70 -4.44 -5.06
C ALA A 18 -10.03 -4.87 -3.62
N SER A 19 -10.02 -6.18 -3.38
CA SER A 19 -10.40 -6.75 -2.09
C SER A 19 -9.43 -6.43 -0.96
N ASN A 20 -8.15 -6.20 -1.28
CA ASN A 20 -7.11 -5.79 -0.33
C ASN A 20 -6.21 -4.77 -1.01
N ALA A 21 -6.43 -3.50 -0.69
CA ALA A 21 -5.73 -2.41 -1.37
C ALA A 21 -5.46 -1.22 -0.48
N MET A 22 -4.27 -0.66 -0.61
CA MET A 22 -3.89 0.63 -0.07
C MET A 22 -3.83 1.66 -1.20
N TYR A 23 -4.28 2.88 -0.93
CA TYR A 23 -4.34 3.94 -1.92
C TYR A 23 -3.53 5.13 -1.46
N LEU A 24 -2.60 5.55 -2.31
CA LEU A 24 -1.84 6.78 -2.21
C LEU A 24 -2.42 7.82 -3.16
N CYS A 25 -2.32 9.09 -2.76
CA CYS A 25 -2.76 10.19 -3.58
C CYS A 25 -1.80 10.39 -4.77
N PRO A 26 -2.27 10.41 -6.03
CA PRO A 26 -1.39 10.61 -7.18
C PRO A 26 -0.72 11.99 -7.20
N LYS A 27 -1.28 12.98 -6.50
CA LYS A 27 -0.75 14.36 -6.47
C LYS A 27 0.30 14.60 -5.38
N CYS A 28 0.02 14.18 -4.16
CA CYS A 28 0.91 14.43 -3.02
C CYS A 28 1.58 13.17 -2.46
N LYS A 29 1.33 12.00 -3.06
CA LYS A 29 1.90 10.68 -2.71
C LYS A 29 1.54 10.19 -1.30
N GLU A 30 0.66 10.90 -0.60
CA GLU A 30 0.27 10.56 0.78
C GLU A 30 -0.78 9.47 0.81
N TYR A 31 -0.74 8.69 1.89
CA TYR A 31 -1.74 7.68 2.20
C TYR A 31 -3.14 8.29 2.30
N VAL A 32 -4.10 7.65 1.63
CA VAL A 32 -5.50 8.09 1.57
C VAL A 32 -6.42 7.11 2.26
N ASN A 33 -6.33 5.82 1.90
CA ASN A 33 -7.23 4.81 2.43
C ASN A 33 -6.63 3.39 2.33
N CYS A 34 -7.15 2.48 3.13
CA CYS A 34 -6.83 1.05 3.11
C CYS A 34 -8.13 0.25 3.17
N LEU A 35 -8.32 -0.61 2.18
CA LEU A 35 -9.43 -1.56 2.05
C LEU A 35 -8.96 -2.98 2.34
N CYS A 36 -8.21 -3.18 3.41
CA CYS A 36 -7.93 -4.51 3.92
C CYS A 36 -9.00 -4.81 4.98
N GLU A 37 -9.98 -5.66 4.66
CA GLU A 37 -11.03 -6.01 5.63
C GLU A 37 -10.39 -6.59 6.89
N TYR A 38 -10.71 -6.00 8.04
CA TYR A 38 -10.02 -6.24 9.30
C TYR A 38 -10.40 -7.60 9.89
N GLY A 39 -9.37 -8.40 10.21
CA GLY A 39 -9.48 -9.63 11.01
C GLY A 39 -8.39 -9.69 12.10
N PHE A 40 -7.79 -10.86 12.31
CA PHE A 40 -6.73 -11.11 13.31
C PHE A 40 -5.30 -10.78 12.84
N GLY A 41 -5.14 -10.29 11.61
CA GLY A 41 -3.84 -9.97 10.99
C GLY A 41 -4.00 -9.34 9.59
N PRO A 42 -2.89 -8.95 8.94
CA PRO A 42 -2.89 -8.35 7.63
C PRO A 42 -3.27 -9.40 6.59
N ILE A 43 -4.25 -9.06 5.77
CA ILE A 43 -4.64 -9.86 4.62
C ILE A 43 -3.69 -9.54 3.48
N VAL A 44 -3.02 -10.58 3.01
CA VAL A 44 -2.13 -10.55 1.85
C VAL A 44 -2.62 -11.58 0.81
N PRO A 45 -2.42 -11.33 -0.49
CA PRO A 45 -1.70 -10.20 -1.06
C PRO A 45 -2.48 -8.87 -0.97
N CYS A 46 -1.78 -7.76 -0.72
CA CYS A 46 -2.34 -6.42 -0.65
C CYS A 46 -1.66 -5.52 -1.69
N SER A 47 -2.43 -4.97 -2.63
CA SER A 47 -1.90 -4.06 -3.66
C SER A 47 -1.82 -2.63 -3.13
N ILE A 48 -0.86 -1.85 -3.61
CA ILE A 48 -0.64 -0.45 -3.28
C ILE A 48 -0.77 0.36 -4.57
N PHE A 49 -1.77 1.22 -4.62
CA PHE A 49 -2.11 2.01 -5.78
C PHE A 49 -1.70 3.48 -5.60
N LEU A 50 -1.21 4.10 -6.67
CA LEU A 50 -1.05 5.54 -6.80
C LEU A 50 -2.07 6.04 -7.84
N GLY A 51 -3.21 6.54 -7.36
CA GLY A 51 -4.35 6.77 -8.24
C GLY A 51 -4.91 5.45 -8.81
N GLU A 52 -4.86 5.29 -10.12
CA GLU A 52 -5.33 4.09 -10.83
C GLU A 52 -4.24 3.04 -11.05
N GLU A 53 -2.97 3.38 -10.84
CA GLU A 53 -1.83 2.53 -11.14
C GLU A 53 -1.40 1.72 -9.91
N GLU A 54 -1.22 0.40 -10.07
CA GLU A 54 -0.58 -0.43 -9.03
C GLU A 54 0.92 -0.18 -9.06
N ILE A 55 1.46 0.40 -7.99
CA ILE A 55 2.87 0.74 -7.90
C ILE A 55 3.64 -0.24 -7.01
N ALA A 56 2.99 -0.96 -6.11
CA ALA A 56 3.64 -1.96 -5.27
C ALA A 56 2.63 -2.98 -4.75
N ARG A 57 3.11 -4.09 -4.21
CA ARG A 57 2.29 -5.16 -3.66
C ARG A 57 2.98 -5.84 -2.49
N ILE A 58 2.22 -6.10 -1.44
CA ILE A 58 2.65 -6.89 -0.30
C ILE A 58 2.21 -8.34 -0.53
N GLU A 59 3.13 -9.28 -0.43
CA GLU A 59 2.91 -10.71 -0.60
C GLU A 59 3.32 -11.48 0.66
N GLU A 60 2.72 -12.65 0.86
CA GLU A 60 3.20 -13.61 1.86
C GLU A 60 4.41 -14.36 1.29
N ARG A 61 5.51 -14.41 2.06
CA ARG A 61 6.71 -15.16 1.66
C ARG A 61 6.73 -16.54 2.31
N GLU A 62 6.51 -16.64 3.62
CA GLU A 62 6.44 -17.92 4.36
C GLU A 62 5.75 -17.74 5.73
N ARG A 63 4.65 -18.46 5.99
CA ARG A 63 3.88 -18.69 7.25
C ARG A 63 3.53 -17.51 8.18
N ILE A 64 4.34 -16.46 8.24
CA ILE A 64 4.19 -15.23 9.03
C ILE A 64 5.07 -14.06 8.51
N LYS A 65 5.83 -14.24 7.42
CA LYS A 65 6.71 -13.21 6.85
C LYS A 65 6.10 -12.59 5.60
N TYR A 66 6.22 -11.27 5.50
CA TYR A 66 5.70 -10.48 4.39
C TYR A 66 6.83 -9.90 3.55
N GLN A 67 6.55 -9.66 2.28
CA GLN A 67 7.50 -9.08 1.32
C GLN A 67 6.80 -7.99 0.52
N LEU A 68 7.43 -6.82 0.43
CA LEU A 68 7.01 -5.74 -0.44
C LEU A 68 7.75 -5.86 -1.77
N LYS A 69 6.98 -5.93 -2.85
CA LYS A 69 7.49 -5.96 -4.22
C LYS A 69 6.97 -4.78 -5.01
N SER A 70 7.82 -4.17 -5.82
CA SER A 70 7.46 -3.15 -6.79
C SER A 70 8.42 -3.23 -7.97
N ALA A 71 7.90 -3.57 -9.15
CA ALA A 71 8.68 -3.46 -10.38
C ALA A 71 8.91 -1.99 -10.74
N THR A 72 7.89 -1.15 -10.55
CA THR A 72 7.89 0.28 -10.92
C THR A 72 8.89 1.09 -10.09
N LEU A 73 9.06 0.77 -8.81
CA LEU A 73 9.97 1.45 -7.88
C LEU A 73 11.27 0.64 -7.63
N GLY A 74 11.43 -0.52 -8.27
CA GLY A 74 12.59 -1.39 -8.06
C GLY A 74 12.71 -1.94 -6.63
N LEU A 75 11.59 -2.13 -5.93
CA LEU A 75 11.58 -2.63 -4.55
C LEU A 75 11.41 -4.15 -4.52
N ASP A 76 12.28 -4.81 -3.76
CA ASP A 76 12.10 -6.19 -3.31
C ASP A 76 12.61 -6.29 -1.87
N ALA A 77 11.74 -5.97 -0.92
CA ALA A 77 12.09 -5.81 0.49
C ALA A 77 11.31 -6.77 1.38
N ALA A 78 12.01 -7.49 2.25
CA ALA A 78 11.37 -8.24 3.32
C ALA A 78 10.85 -7.27 4.38
N LEU A 79 9.57 -7.38 4.73
CA LEU A 79 8.96 -6.59 5.79
C LEU A 79 9.23 -7.27 7.13
N SER A 80 9.76 -6.49 8.07
CA SER A 80 10.22 -6.96 9.38
C SER A 80 9.14 -6.88 10.45
N LYS A 81 8.14 -6.02 10.25
CA LYS A 81 7.04 -5.83 11.19
C LYS A 81 5.97 -6.91 11.01
N GLY A 82 5.45 -7.36 12.14
CA GLY A 82 4.51 -8.47 12.20
C GLY A 82 3.06 -8.07 11.92
N TYR A 83 2.18 -9.05 12.10
CA TYR A 83 0.73 -8.89 11.89
C TYR A 83 0.01 -8.05 12.95
N LYS A 84 0.63 -7.86 14.12
CA LYS A 84 0.04 -7.10 15.23
C LYS A 84 -0.13 -5.63 14.81
N ASN A 85 -1.28 -5.05 15.15
CA ASN A 85 -1.62 -3.65 14.87
C ASN A 85 -1.40 -3.22 13.41
N LEU A 86 -1.39 -4.18 12.47
CA LEU A 86 -1.14 -3.93 11.04
C LEU A 86 0.19 -3.21 10.75
N GLU A 87 1.20 -3.41 11.60
CA GLU A 87 2.49 -2.72 11.46
C GLU A 87 3.18 -2.99 10.11
N VAL A 88 2.91 -4.14 9.49
CA VAL A 88 3.38 -4.48 8.14
C VAL A 88 2.93 -3.48 7.08
N TYR A 89 1.69 -2.98 7.16
CA TYR A 89 1.15 -2.06 6.17
C TYR A 89 1.81 -0.69 6.31
N TYR A 90 2.03 -0.24 7.55
CA TYR A 90 2.72 1.01 7.80
C TYR A 90 4.19 0.95 7.37
N GLU A 91 4.89 -0.16 7.66
CA GLU A 91 6.27 -0.36 7.16
C GLU A 91 6.31 -0.32 5.63
N ALA A 92 5.39 -1.01 4.95
CA ALA A 92 5.32 -0.98 3.50
C ALA A 92 5.02 0.43 2.95
N LEU A 93 4.09 1.17 3.57
CA LEU A 93 3.76 2.54 3.17
C LEU A 93 4.95 3.47 3.36
N ASP A 94 5.71 3.35 4.44
CA ASP A 94 6.90 4.16 4.69
C ASP A 94 7.94 3.92 3.58
N ILE A 95 8.26 2.66 3.27
CA ILE A 95 9.20 2.29 2.22
C ILE A 95 8.74 2.81 0.84
N VAL A 96 7.47 2.59 0.49
CA VAL A 96 6.92 3.08 -0.79
C VAL A 96 6.94 4.60 -0.87
N THR A 97 6.58 5.29 0.21
CA THR A 97 6.57 6.76 0.24
C THR A 97 7.98 7.34 0.13
N GLU A 98 8.97 6.70 0.74
CA GLU A 98 10.38 7.07 0.62
C GLU A 98 10.89 6.87 -0.81
N ALA A 99 10.66 5.69 -1.40
CA ALA A 99 11.03 5.42 -2.79
C ALA A 99 10.39 6.40 -3.79
N LEU A 100 9.13 6.79 -3.54
CA LEU A 100 8.43 7.80 -4.33
C LEU A 100 8.99 9.23 -4.15
N ARG A 101 9.79 9.52 -3.12
CA ARG A 101 10.45 10.82 -2.94
C ARG A 101 11.83 10.87 -3.61
N GLU A 102 12.49 9.73 -3.73
CA GLU A 102 13.82 9.60 -4.34
C GLU A 102 13.77 9.47 -5.87
N GLY A 103 12.63 9.00 -6.43
CA GLY A 103 12.33 8.98 -7.86
C GLY A 103 11.57 10.20 -8.36
#